data_AF-A0A351RBH8-F1
#
_entry.id   AF-A0A351RBH8-F1
#
_cell.length_a   1.000
_cell.length_b   1.000
_cell.length_c   1.000
_cell.angle_alpha   90.00
_cell.angle_beta   90.00
_cell.angle_gamma   90.00
#
_symmetry.space_group_name_H-M   'P 1'
#
loop_
_entity.id
_entity.type
_entity.pdbx_description
1 polymer ?
#
loop_
_entity_poly.entity_id
_entity_poly.type
_entity_poly.pdbx_seq_one_letter_code
_entity_poly.pdbx_strand_id
1 'polypeptide(L)' 'MAQFDNVSVKKKANIYFDGKCVSHTVMLPNGTRSTIGVIFPSTLTFNTAAPELMEINA' A
#
# COMPACT_ATOMS: atom_id res chain seq x y z
N MET A 1 9.25 6.00 -8.52
CA MET A 1 9.75 4.78 -9.21
C MET A 1 8.57 4.14 -9.93
N ALA A 2 8.75 3.56 -11.13
CA ALA A 2 7.61 3.08 -11.93
C ALA A 2 7.12 1.67 -11.54
N GLN A 3 8.00 0.83 -10.99
CA GLN A 3 7.69 -0.58 -10.71
C GLN A 3 8.57 -1.15 -9.59
N PHE A 4 8.12 -2.25 -8.99
CA PHE A 4 8.95 -3.11 -8.16
C PHE A 4 9.12 -4.47 -8.85
N ASP A 5 10.35 -4.87 -9.08
CA ASP A 5 10.69 -6.13 -9.73
C ASP A 5 10.99 -7.23 -8.71
N ASN A 6 10.72 -8.48 -9.10
CA ASN A 6 11.01 -9.69 -8.29
C ASN A 6 10.33 -9.71 -6.92
N VAL A 7 9.09 -9.20 -6.84
CA VAL A 7 8.30 -9.16 -5.61
C VAL A 7 7.24 -10.26 -5.54
N SER A 8 6.82 -10.59 -4.32
CA SER A 8 5.61 -11.39 -4.10
C SER A 8 4.45 -10.49 -3.67
N VAL A 9 3.30 -10.61 -4.35
CA VAL A 9 2.10 -9.83 -4.05
C VAL A 9 1.04 -10.73 -3.41
N LYS A 10 0.50 -10.32 -2.26
CA LYS A 10 -0.67 -10.98 -1.68
C LYS A 10 -1.90 -10.64 -2.52
N LYS A 11 -2.51 -11.66 -3.13
CA LYS A 11 -3.67 -11.52 -4.02
C LYS A 11 -4.90 -10.91 -3.34
N LYS A 12 -5.09 -11.15 -2.04
CA LYS A 12 -6.21 -10.56 -1.28
C LYS A 12 -5.93 -9.07 -1.04
N ALA A 13 -6.84 -8.23 -1.52
CA ALA A 13 -6.79 -6.80 -1.26
C ALA A 13 -7.17 -6.46 0.20
N ASN A 14 -6.61 -5.37 0.70
CA ASN A 14 -7.09 -4.69 1.89
C ASN A 14 -7.96 -3.52 1.43
N ILE A 15 -9.22 -3.51 1.86
CA ILE A 15 -10.22 -2.52 1.44
C ILE A 15 -10.65 -1.76 2.69
N TYR A 16 -10.49 -0.44 2.64
CA TYR A 16 -10.83 0.47 3.75
C TYR A 16 -11.78 1.56 3.26
N PHE A 17 -12.45 2.21 4.22
CA PHE A 17 -13.26 3.41 3.98
C PHE A 17 -14.27 3.24 2.83
N ASP A 18 -14.99 2.11 2.81
CA ASP A 18 -15.97 1.78 1.77
C ASP A 18 -15.39 1.82 0.35
N GLY A 19 -14.18 1.26 0.18
CA GLY A 19 -13.50 1.19 -1.12
C GLY A 19 -12.72 2.43 -1.52
N LYS A 20 -12.69 3.48 -0.70
CA LYS A 20 -11.93 4.72 -1.00
C LYS A 20 -10.42 4.56 -0.86
N CYS A 21 -9.96 3.50 -0.18
CA CYS A 21 -8.55 3.11 -0.15
C CYS A 21 -8.47 1.59 -0.36
N VAL A 22 -7.79 1.18 -1.43
CA VAL A 22 -7.58 -0.22 -1.79
C VAL A 22 -6.10 -0.48 -1.95
N SER A 23 -5.58 -1.51 -1.30
CA SER A 23 -4.16 -1.83 -1.36
C SER A 23 -3.86 -3.32 -1.31
N HIS A 24 -2.65 -3.69 -1.76
CA HIS A 24 -2.09 -5.03 -1.65
C HIS A 24 -0.79 -4.99 -0.87
N THR A 25 -0.56 -6.06 -0.09
CA THR A 25 0.75 -6.27 0.53
C THR A 25 1.73 -6.81 -0.50
N VAL A 26 2.90 -6.17 -0.56
CA VAL A 26 4.03 -6.55 -1.41
C VAL A 26 5.20 -6.93 -0.52
N MET A 27 5.78 -8.10 -0.75
CA MET A 27 7.00 -8.55 -0.08
C MET A 27 8.18 -8.32 -1.02
N LEU A 28 9.12 -7.47 -0.60
CA LEU A 28 10.34 -7.16 -1.34
C LEU A 28 11.40 -8.26 -1.17
N PRO A 29 12.38 -8.38 -2.09
CA PRO A 29 13.41 -9.41 -2.02
C PRO A 29 14.23 -9.40 -0.73
N ASN A 30 14.40 -8.25 -0.10
CA ASN A 30 15.11 -8.08 1.17
C ASN A 30 14.27 -8.46 2.41
N GLY A 31 13.07 -9.00 2.22
CA GLY A 31 12.13 -9.37 3.29
C GLY A 31 11.28 -8.20 3.80
N THR A 32 11.50 -6.97 3.33
CA THR A 32 10.67 -5.83 3.71
C THR A 32 9.23 -6.03 3.22
N ARG A 33 8.28 -5.78 4.11
CA ARG A 33 6.85 -5.74 3.79
C ARG A 33 6.44 -4.31 3.49
N SER A 34 5.92 -4.09 2.30
CA SER A 34 5.39 -2.80 1.83
C SER A 34 3.93 -2.94 1.39
N THR A 35 3.30 -1.80 1.13
CA THR A 35 1.92 -1.72 0.64
C THR A 35 1.89 -0.88 -0.64
N ILE A 36 1.21 -1.36 -1.67
CA ILE A 36 0.93 -0.61 -2.90
C ILE A 36 -0.58 -0.51 -3.04
N GLY A 37 -1.09 0.68 -3.29
CA GLY A 37 -2.53 0.91 -3.36
C GLY A 37 -2.90 2.23 -4.03
N VAL A 38 -4.21 2.45 -4.11
CA VAL A 38 -4.83 3.64 -4.67
C VAL A 38 -5.77 4.24 -3.64
N ILE A 39 -5.69 5.55 -3.48
CA ILE A 39 -6.62 6.35 -2.67
C ILE A 39 -7.46 7.19 -3.64
N PHE A 40 -8.79 6.99 -3.60
CA PHE A 40 -9.74 7.76 -4.41
C PHE A 40 -10.03 9.13 -3.75
N PRO A 41 -10.58 10.10 -4.51
CA PRO A 41 -10.91 11.43 -3.98
C PRO A 41 -11.69 11.38 -2.66
N SER A 42 -11.04 11.78 -1.56
CA SER A 42 -11.58 11.70 -0.21
C SER A 42 -10.68 12.40 0.81
N THR A 43 -11.18 12.57 2.04
CA THR A 43 -10.39 12.94 3.23
C THR A 43 -10.43 11.77 4.19
N LEU A 44 -9.28 11.13 4.44
CA LEU A 44 -9.16 9.91 5.23
C LEU A 44 -8.11 10.10 6.33
N THR A 45 -8.36 9.49 7.49
CA THR A 45 -7.41 9.48 8.61
C THR A 45 -6.84 8.08 8.77
N PHE A 46 -5.51 7.97 8.71
CA PHE A 46 -4.78 6.73 8.98
C PHE A 46 -4.04 6.86 10.31
N ASN A 47 -4.10 5.80 11.12
CA ASN A 47 -3.33 5.69 12.36
C ASN A 47 -2.20 4.69 12.14
N THR A 48 -1.04 4.94 12.75
CA THR A 48 0.12 4.05 12.64
C THR A 48 0.53 3.54 14.02
N ALA A 49 0.94 2.27 14.09
CA ALA A 49 1.51 1.68 15.30
C ALA A 49 3.05 1.83 15.35
N ALA A 50 3.67 2.02 14.19
CA ALA A 50 5.09 2.30 14.01
C ALA A 50 5.25 3.42 12.97
N PRO A 51 6.41 4.08 12.88
CA PRO A 51 6.66 5.08 11.83
C PRO A 51 6.48 4.46 10.42
N GLU A 52 5.80 5.18 9.53
CA GLU A 52 5.56 4.76 8.15
C GLU A 52 6.00 5.88 7.19
N LEU A 53 6.61 5.49 6.06
CA LEU A 53 6.91 6.37 4.95
C LEU A 53 5.85 6.18 3.85
N MET A 54 5.13 7.25 3.54
CA MET A 54 4.16 7.29 2.45
C MET A 54 4.82 7.88 1.20
N GLU A 55 5.12 7.04 0.21
CA GLU A 55 5.63 7.49 -1.09
C GLU A 55 4.47 7.75 -2.05
N ILE A 56 4.25 9.01 -2.40
CA ILE A 56 3.19 9.41 -3.33
C ILE A 56 3.73 9.38 -4.76
N ASN A 57 3.09 8.60 -5.62
CA ASN A 57 3.40 8.51 -7.04
C ASN A 57 2.16 8.95 -7.85
N ALA A 58 2.38 9.65 -8.96
CA ALA A 58 1.36 10.09 -9.91
C ALA A 58 1.21 9.11 -11.06
#